data_AF-A0A963GRA8-F1
#
_entry.id   AF-A0A963GRA8-F1
#
_cell.length_a   1.000
_cell.length_b   1.000
_cell.length_c   1.000
_cell.angle_alpha   90.00
_cell.angle_beta   90.00
_cell.angle_gamma   90.00
#
_symmetry.space_group_name_H-M   'P 1'
#
loop_
_entity.id
_entity.type
_entity.pdbx_description
1 polymer ?
#
loop_
_entity_poly.entity_id
_entity_poly.type
_entity_poly.pdbx_seq_one_letter_code
_entity_poly.pdbx_strand_id
1 'polypeptide(L)'
;MLPSFDPGALLLECYASEEGCSLHCDQGDWTVVFAVGPHLRANWLLEIHTARRPSELELGAIATFLRCFRNQQDQWDYANLDTLTKLLNRKTFEESFDRLIDRAAHAQYERLMSRGPVELTRPCWLGVIDIDHFKRINDGYGHLFGDEVLLRVADLMRRSFRASDRLFRFGGEEFVAMIYHAEEDVITGIFDRFRHAVEGHQFPQIDQVTCSIGFTRIDPSR
;
A
#
# COMPACT_ATOMS: atom_id res chain seq x y z
N MET A 1 9.29 -17.94 29.95
CA MET A 1 8.31 -16.84 30.07
C MET A 1 9.13 -15.61 29.70
N LEU A 2 9.02 -15.13 28.46
CA LEU A 2 9.83 -13.99 28.01
C LEU A 2 9.52 -12.78 28.91
N PRO A 3 10.52 -11.98 29.32
CA PRO A 3 10.27 -10.80 30.13
C PRO A 3 9.28 -9.90 29.38
N SER A 4 8.26 -9.37 30.05
CA SER A 4 7.36 -8.39 29.44
C SER A 4 8.13 -7.08 29.31
N PHE A 5 8.94 -6.96 28.26
CA PHE A 5 9.60 -5.70 27.94
C PHE A 5 8.54 -4.71 27.47
N ASP A 6 8.55 -3.51 28.05
CA ASP A 6 7.71 -2.40 27.58
C ASP A 6 8.24 -1.94 26.20
N PRO A 7 7.47 -2.11 25.12
CA PRO A 7 7.91 -1.71 23.78
C PRO A 7 8.26 -0.22 23.68
N GLY A 8 7.63 0.63 24.50
CA GLY A 8 7.89 2.07 24.54
C GLY A 8 9.27 2.40 25.13
N ALA A 9 9.66 1.70 26.20
CA ALA A 9 10.97 1.86 26.83
C ALA A 9 12.10 1.38 25.90
N LEU A 10 11.92 0.23 25.24
CA LEU A 10 12.88 -0.31 24.27
C LEU A 10 13.11 0.64 23.09
N LEU A 11 12.05 1.27 22.58
CA LEU A 11 12.15 2.24 21.49
C LEU A 11 12.98 3.46 21.89
N LEU A 12 12.77 3.99 23.09
CA LEU A 12 13.53 5.13 23.61
C LEU A 12 15.02 4.79 23.74
N GLU A 13 15.34 3.59 24.22
CA GLU A 13 16.72 3.11 24.31
C GLU A 13 17.36 2.95 22.92
N CYS A 14 16.63 2.41 21.95
CA CYS A 14 17.10 2.34 20.56
C CYS A 14 17.44 3.75 20.03
N TYR A 15 16.54 4.72 20.21
CA TYR A 15 16.75 6.10 19.73
C TYR A 15 17.89 6.85 20.43
N ALA A 16 18.22 6.46 21.67
CA ALA A 16 19.31 7.08 22.43
C ALA A 16 20.71 6.52 22.09
N SER A 17 20.77 5.36 21.41
CA SER A 17 22.03 4.70 21.05
C SER A 17 22.58 5.15 19.70
N GLU A 18 23.90 5.15 19.54
CA GLU A 18 24.56 5.48 18.25
C GLU A 18 24.22 4.46 17.15
N GLU A 19 24.09 3.18 17.50
CA GLU A 19 23.77 2.09 16.56
C GLU A 19 22.26 1.89 16.34
N GLY A 20 21.42 2.69 16.99
CA GLY A 20 19.96 2.59 16.87
C GLY A 20 19.36 1.31 17.47
N CYS A 21 19.99 0.72 18.48
CA CYS A 21 19.59 -0.52 19.13
C CYS A 21 19.68 -0.51 20.66
N SER A 22 18.84 -1.32 21.32
CA SER A 22 18.94 -1.63 22.74
C SER A 22 19.44 -3.05 22.95
N LEU A 23 20.19 -3.28 24.05
CA LEU A 23 20.77 -4.58 24.39
C LEU A 23 20.38 -4.96 25.83
N HIS A 24 19.76 -6.13 25.97
CA HIS A 24 19.38 -6.70 27.26
C HIS A 24 19.97 -8.10 27.41
N CYS A 25 20.28 -8.49 28.64
CA CYS A 25 20.75 -9.83 28.98
C CYS A 25 19.86 -10.39 30.10
N ASP A 26 19.27 -11.56 29.88
CA ASP A 26 18.49 -12.30 30.88
C ASP A 26 18.99 -13.74 30.95
N GLN A 27 19.39 -14.19 32.14
CA GLN A 27 19.90 -15.56 32.39
C GLN A 27 21.01 -16.06 31.44
N GLY A 28 21.76 -15.15 30.82
CA GLY A 28 22.84 -15.47 29.87
C GLY A 28 22.42 -15.38 28.40
N ASP A 29 21.13 -15.27 28.11
CA ASP A 29 20.60 -14.99 26.77
C ASP A 29 20.51 -13.48 26.53
N TRP A 30 21.00 -13.05 25.37
CA TRP A 30 20.99 -11.66 24.95
C TRP A 30 19.84 -11.39 23.99
N THR A 31 19.15 -10.28 24.22
CA THR A 31 18.12 -9.75 23.34
C THR A 31 18.58 -8.39 22.83
N VAL A 32 18.63 -8.25 21.50
CA VAL A 32 18.95 -7.00 20.82
C VAL A 32 17.71 -6.51 20.10
N VAL A 33 17.35 -5.26 20.30
CA VAL A 33 16.19 -4.66 19.65
C VAL A 33 16.67 -3.54 18.75
N PHE A 34 16.22 -3.52 17.49
CA PHE A 34 16.46 -2.42 16.56
C PHE A 34 15.14 -1.72 16.21
N ALA A 35 15.15 -0.39 16.24
CA ALA A 35 14.07 0.42 15.72
C ALA A 35 14.17 0.51 14.18
N VAL A 36 13.16 0.00 13.47
CA VAL A 36 13.12 0.02 12.00
C VAL A 36 12.04 0.98 11.52
N GLY A 37 12.47 2.16 11.08
CA GLY A 37 11.63 3.19 10.48
C GLY A 37 12.34 4.54 10.47
N PRO A 38 11.66 5.61 10.05
CA PRO A 38 12.18 6.97 10.17
C PRO A 38 12.55 7.34 11.61
N HIS A 39 13.44 8.32 11.76
CA HIS A 39 13.91 8.78 13.06
C HIS A 39 12.72 9.20 13.95
N LEU A 40 12.64 8.65 15.17
CA LEU A 40 11.53 8.83 16.13
C LEU A 40 10.15 8.34 15.64
N ARG A 41 10.09 7.56 14.56
CA ARG A 41 8.87 6.94 14.00
C ARG A 41 9.19 5.54 13.48
N ALA A 42 9.48 4.61 14.39
CA ALA A 42 9.68 3.22 14.01
C ALA A 42 8.34 2.62 13.53
N ASN A 43 8.37 2.00 12.35
CA ASN A 43 7.24 1.25 11.82
C ASN A 43 7.27 -0.21 12.31
N TRP A 44 8.47 -0.71 12.65
CA TRP A 44 8.71 -2.07 13.09
C TRP A 44 9.80 -2.11 14.16
N LEU A 45 9.77 -3.17 14.97
CA LEU A 45 10.85 -3.55 15.87
C LEU A 45 11.45 -4.87 15.37
N LEU A 46 12.77 -4.93 15.24
CA LEU A 46 13.48 -6.18 14.99
C LEU A 46 14.14 -6.64 16.29
N GLU A 47 13.64 -7.76 16.81
CA GLU A 47 14.17 -8.40 18.02
C GLU A 47 15.03 -9.61 17.61
N ILE A 48 16.26 -9.67 18.14
CA ILE A 48 17.24 -10.72 17.88
C ILE A 48 17.67 -11.32 19.21
N HIS A 49 17.43 -12.63 19.38
CA HIS A 49 17.88 -13.38 20.55
C HIS A 49 19.15 -14.19 20.24
N THR A 50 20.13 -14.13 21.11
CA THR A 50 21.41 -14.84 20.94
C THR A 50 21.99 -15.28 22.28
N ALA A 51 22.53 -16.50 22.34
CA ALA A 51 23.17 -17.05 23.54
C ALA A 51 24.52 -16.38 23.90
N ARG A 52 25.03 -15.51 23.02
CA ARG A 52 26.26 -14.73 23.26
C ARG A 52 26.02 -13.25 23.06
N ARG A 53 26.78 -12.43 23.78
CA ARG A 53 26.80 -10.98 23.57
C ARG A 53 27.25 -10.70 22.12
N PRO A 54 26.44 -9.97 21.33
CA PRO A 54 26.88 -9.50 20.02
C PRO A 54 28.07 -8.55 20.18
N SER A 55 29.04 -8.66 19.27
CA SER A 55 30.13 -7.70 19.16
C SER A 55 29.65 -6.38 18.54
N GLU A 56 30.38 -5.29 18.77
CA GLU A 56 30.08 -3.99 18.15
C GLU A 56 30.09 -4.07 16.61
N LEU A 57 30.98 -4.87 16.03
CA LEU A 57 31.01 -5.10 14.58
C LEU A 57 29.71 -5.73 14.07
N GLU A 58 29.13 -6.69 14.81
CA GLU A 58 27.88 -7.34 14.44
C GLU A 58 26.69 -6.39 14.56
N LEU A 59 26.65 -5.61 15.65
CA LEU A 59 25.62 -4.59 15.85
C LEU A 59 25.67 -3.53 14.73
N GLY A 60 26.86 -3.02 14.42
CA GLY A 60 27.06 -2.03 13.35
C GLY A 60 26.77 -2.59 11.96
N ALA A 61 27.05 -3.88 11.71
CA ALA A 61 26.69 -4.55 10.46
C ALA A 61 25.17 -4.67 10.30
N ILE A 62 24.45 -5.08 11.35
CA ILE A 62 22.98 -5.17 11.35
C ILE A 62 22.37 -3.78 11.21
N ALA A 63 22.83 -2.79 11.98
CA ALA A 63 22.38 -1.41 11.90
C ALA A 63 22.56 -0.83 10.49
N THR A 64 23.71 -1.10 9.86
CA THR A 64 23.99 -0.69 8.48
C THR A 64 23.07 -1.38 7.47
N PHE A 65 22.87 -2.70 7.60
CA PHE A 65 21.94 -3.43 6.75
C PHE A 65 20.51 -2.87 6.86
N LEU A 66 20.02 -2.64 8.08
CA LEU A 66 18.69 -2.07 8.31
C LEU A 66 18.56 -0.67 7.73
N ARG A 67 19.60 0.17 7.84
CA ARG A 67 19.63 1.49 7.21
C ARG A 67 19.57 1.41 5.69
N CYS A 68 20.33 0.50 5.08
CA CYS A 68 20.28 0.27 3.64
C CYS A 68 18.90 -0.23 3.19
N PHE A 69 18.32 -1.18 3.93
CA PHE A 69 16.99 -1.71 3.66
C PHE A 69 15.92 -0.62 3.74
N ARG A 70 15.97 0.25 4.76
CA ARG A 70 15.06 1.41 4.87
C ARG A 70 15.18 2.35 3.68
N ASN A 71 16.41 2.74 3.32
CA ASN A 71 16.63 3.62 2.18
C ASN A 71 16.08 3.00 0.88
N GLN A 72 16.23 1.68 0.71
CA GLN A 72 15.67 0.98 -0.44
C GLN A 72 14.14 0.95 -0.42
N GLN A 73 13.54 0.76 0.75
CA GLN A 73 12.09 0.80 0.93
C GLN A 73 11.54 2.20 0.65
N ASP A 74 12.17 3.25 1.17
CA ASP A 74 11.77 4.64 0.93
C ASP A 74 11.87 5.00 -0.56
N GLN A 75 12.93 4.55 -1.24
CA GLN A 75 13.07 4.71 -2.68
C GLN A 75 11.97 3.96 -3.46
N TRP A 76 11.63 2.75 -3.01
CA TRP A 76 10.54 2.00 -3.61
C TRP A 76 9.19 2.71 -3.40
N ASP A 77 8.91 3.16 -2.19
CA ASP A 77 7.69 3.89 -1.86
C ASP A 77 7.59 5.19 -2.67
N TYR A 78 8.68 5.96 -2.77
CA TYR A 78 8.73 7.17 -3.57
C TYR A 78 8.48 6.90 -5.05
N ALA A 79 9.00 5.79 -5.57
CA ALA A 79 8.83 5.42 -6.96
C ALA A 79 7.42 4.89 -7.27
N ASN A 80 6.74 4.26 -6.31
CA ASN A 80 5.53 3.49 -6.56
C ASN A 80 4.25 4.04 -5.94
N LEU A 81 4.35 4.86 -4.90
CA LEU A 81 3.20 5.34 -4.14
C LEU A 81 2.93 6.83 -4.41
N ASP A 82 1.66 7.20 -4.35
CA ASP A 82 1.23 8.59 -4.28
C ASP A 82 1.64 9.18 -2.92
N THR A 83 2.20 10.39 -2.94
CA THR A 83 2.82 10.99 -1.76
C THR A 83 1.81 11.30 -0.66
N LEU A 84 0.59 11.71 -1.04
CA LEU A 84 -0.50 12.04 -0.14
C LEU A 84 -1.23 10.79 0.34
N THR A 85 -1.84 10.05 -0.58
CA THR A 85 -2.80 8.99 -0.26
C THR A 85 -2.14 7.66 0.09
N LYS A 86 -0.88 7.45 -0.28
CA LYS A 86 -0.16 6.16 -0.20
C LYS A 86 -0.83 5.02 -0.97
N LEU A 87 -1.69 5.33 -1.94
CA LEU A 87 -2.08 4.37 -2.97
C LEU A 87 -0.97 4.26 -4.01
N LEU A 88 -1.07 3.30 -4.93
CA LEU A 88 -0.12 3.23 -6.04
C LEU A 88 -0.26 4.50 -6.91
N ASN A 89 0.83 4.99 -7.47
CA ASN A 89 0.80 6.19 -8.31
C ASN A 89 0.47 5.85 -9.78
N ARG A 90 0.27 6.89 -10.58
CA ARG A 90 0.02 6.78 -12.03
C ARG A 90 1.08 5.97 -12.78
N LYS A 91 2.36 6.18 -12.49
CA LYS A 91 3.45 5.45 -13.15
C LYS A 91 3.31 3.94 -12.88
N THR A 92 3.05 3.56 -11.64
CA THR A 92 2.83 2.15 -11.28
C THR A 92 1.56 1.58 -11.89
N PHE A 93 0.54 2.41 -12.12
CA PHE A 93 -0.62 2.01 -12.93
C PHE A 93 -0.21 1.67 -14.36
N GLU A 94 0.47 2.58 -15.07
CA GLU A 94 0.92 2.40 -16.45
C GLU A 94 1.74 1.10 -16.58
N GLU A 95 2.74 0.91 -15.71
CA GLU A 95 3.54 -0.32 -15.67
C GLU A 95 2.73 -1.59 -15.32
N SER A 96 1.68 -1.48 -14.51
CA SER A 96 0.81 -2.61 -14.17
C SER A 96 -0.12 -2.98 -15.32
N PHE A 97 -0.60 -1.96 -16.04
CA PHE A 97 -1.46 -2.11 -17.20
C PHE A 97 -0.68 -2.71 -18.37
N ASP A 98 0.51 -2.21 -18.70
CA ASP A 98 1.35 -2.76 -19.77
C ASP A 98 1.68 -4.23 -19.52
N ARG A 99 2.11 -4.57 -18.30
CA ARG A 99 2.36 -5.98 -17.91
C ARG A 99 1.13 -6.87 -18.03
N LEU A 100 -0.07 -6.32 -17.80
CA LEU A 100 -1.30 -7.07 -17.98
C LEU A 100 -1.54 -7.36 -19.47
N ILE A 101 -1.37 -6.36 -20.33
CA ILE A 101 -1.50 -6.49 -21.80
C ILE A 101 -0.46 -7.46 -22.38
N ASP A 102 0.78 -7.42 -21.90
CA ASP A 102 1.83 -8.35 -22.35
C ASP A 102 1.48 -9.80 -22.00
N ARG A 103 1.07 -10.05 -20.74
CA ARG A 103 0.65 -11.39 -20.29
C ARG A 103 -0.55 -11.91 -21.06
N ALA A 104 -1.48 -11.02 -21.35
CA ALA A 104 -2.66 -11.24 -22.17
C ALA A 104 -2.27 -11.68 -23.60
N ALA A 105 -1.37 -10.94 -24.25
CA ALA A 105 -0.87 -11.26 -25.59
C ALA A 105 -0.11 -12.59 -25.64
N HIS A 106 0.77 -12.85 -24.65
CA HIS A 106 1.50 -14.11 -24.55
C HIS A 106 0.56 -15.32 -24.40
N ALA A 107 -0.45 -15.23 -23.53
CA ALA A 107 -1.44 -16.29 -23.36
C ALA A 107 -2.24 -16.56 -24.65
N GLN A 108 -2.52 -15.52 -25.44
CA GLN A 108 -3.17 -15.68 -26.75
C GLN A 108 -2.26 -16.38 -27.77
N TYR A 109 -0.98 -16.03 -27.81
CA TYR A 109 -0.01 -16.70 -28.67
C TYR A 109 0.13 -18.19 -28.31
N GLU A 110 0.20 -18.52 -27.02
CA GLU A 110 0.26 -19.92 -26.57
C GLU A 110 -0.99 -20.71 -26.94
N ARG A 111 -2.19 -20.11 -26.88
CA ARG A 111 -3.44 -20.75 -27.37
C ARG A 111 -3.38 -21.08 -28.87
N LEU A 112 -2.79 -20.21 -29.67
CA LEU A 112 -2.65 -20.44 -31.12
C LEU A 112 -1.67 -21.58 -31.42
N MET A 113 -0.66 -21.76 -30.57
CA MET A 113 0.40 -22.76 -30.75
C MET A 113 0.14 -24.10 -30.02
N SER A 114 -0.66 -24.10 -28.96
CA SER A 114 -0.93 -25.28 -28.10
C SER A 114 -2.41 -25.67 -28.13
N ARG A 115 -2.72 -26.92 -28.49
CA ARG A 115 -4.08 -27.51 -28.49
C ARG A 115 -4.59 -27.90 -27.09
N GLY A 116 -4.16 -27.22 -26.04
CA GLY A 116 -4.51 -27.54 -24.64
C GLY A 116 -5.23 -26.38 -23.95
N PRO A 117 -6.00 -26.63 -22.88
CA PRO A 117 -6.58 -25.56 -22.07
C PRO A 117 -5.45 -24.79 -21.38
N VAL A 118 -5.06 -23.66 -21.96
CA VAL A 118 -4.24 -22.66 -21.26
C VAL A 118 -5.11 -22.10 -20.14
N GLU A 119 -4.66 -22.26 -18.90
CA GLU A 119 -5.29 -21.71 -17.70
C GLU A 119 -5.22 -20.19 -17.80
N LEU A 120 -6.14 -19.60 -18.56
CA LEU A 120 -5.96 -18.23 -18.93
C LEU A 120 -6.14 -17.34 -17.70
N THR A 121 -5.32 -16.29 -17.65
CA THR A 121 -5.96 -15.02 -17.95
C THR A 121 -7.05 -14.55 -17.03
N ARG A 122 -7.13 -15.01 -15.76
CA ARG A 122 -8.34 -14.81 -14.92
C ARG A 122 -8.86 -13.37 -15.05
N PRO A 123 -10.18 -13.16 -15.13
CA PRO A 123 -10.77 -11.88 -15.55
C PRO A 123 -10.19 -10.71 -14.76
N CYS A 124 -9.78 -9.68 -15.49
CA CYS A 124 -9.31 -8.42 -14.93
C CYS A 124 -10.33 -7.33 -15.27
N TRP A 125 -10.71 -6.54 -14.28
CA TRP A 125 -11.61 -5.41 -14.44
C TRP A 125 -10.86 -4.13 -14.11
N LEU A 126 -11.16 -3.08 -14.86
CA LEU A 126 -10.64 -1.74 -14.63
C LEU A 126 -11.80 -0.82 -14.25
N GLY A 127 -11.71 -0.19 -13.08
CA GLY A 127 -12.60 0.89 -12.66
C GLY A 127 -11.86 2.22 -12.65
N VAL A 128 -12.46 3.24 -13.25
CA VAL A 128 -12.06 4.64 -13.15
C VAL A 128 -13.07 5.34 -12.25
N ILE A 129 -12.56 6.05 -11.26
CA ILE A 129 -13.32 6.70 -10.20
C ILE A 129 -12.95 8.18 -10.22
N ASP A 130 -13.95 9.04 -10.23
CA ASP A 130 -13.78 10.50 -10.15
C ASP A 130 -14.61 11.04 -8.98
N ILE A 131 -14.03 11.93 -8.16
CA ILE A 131 -14.76 12.56 -7.05
C ILE A 131 -15.60 13.70 -7.62
N ASP A 132 -16.93 13.60 -7.45
CA ASP A 132 -17.83 14.57 -8.04
C ASP A 132 -17.62 15.95 -7.41
N HIS A 133 -17.56 16.97 -8.27
CA HIS A 133 -17.47 18.37 -7.86
C HIS A 133 -16.25 18.71 -6.97
N PHE A 134 -15.15 17.95 -7.03
CA PHE A 134 -13.99 18.17 -6.16
C PHE A 134 -13.40 19.57 -6.25
N LYS A 135 -13.37 20.17 -7.45
CA LYS A 135 -12.98 21.59 -7.60
C LYS A 135 -13.81 22.54 -6.73
N ARG A 136 -15.11 22.33 -6.59
CA ARG A 136 -15.98 23.16 -5.72
C ARG A 136 -15.63 23.01 -4.24
N ILE A 137 -15.17 21.83 -3.83
CA ILE A 137 -14.67 21.61 -2.46
C ILE A 137 -13.41 22.45 -2.25
N ASN A 138 -12.44 22.38 -3.17
CA ASN A 138 -11.22 23.19 -3.08
C ASN A 138 -11.51 24.69 -3.10
N ASP A 139 -12.39 25.14 -4.01
CA ASP A 139 -12.74 26.55 -4.14
C ASP A 139 -13.50 27.08 -2.91
N GLY A 140 -14.30 26.24 -2.25
CA GLY A 140 -15.13 26.60 -1.10
C GLY A 140 -14.43 26.49 0.26
N TYR A 141 -13.61 25.47 0.46
CA TYR A 141 -13.00 25.14 1.76
C TYR A 141 -11.47 25.26 1.74
N GLY A 142 -10.85 25.30 0.56
CA GLY A 142 -9.41 25.34 0.38
C GLY A 142 -8.78 23.95 0.19
N HIS A 143 -7.57 23.94 -0.36
CA HIS A 143 -6.87 22.70 -0.75
C HIS A 143 -6.61 21.72 0.40
N LEU A 144 -6.41 22.21 1.63
CA LEU A 144 -6.19 21.33 2.78
C LEU A 144 -7.40 20.41 3.06
N PHE A 145 -8.61 20.90 2.79
CA PHE A 145 -9.83 20.11 2.90
C PHE A 145 -9.98 19.14 1.73
N GLY A 146 -9.59 19.54 0.53
CA GLY A 146 -9.46 18.62 -0.61
C GLY A 146 -8.51 17.47 -0.28
N ASP A 147 -7.36 17.76 0.34
CA ASP A 147 -6.40 16.73 0.74
C ASP A 147 -6.99 15.76 1.79
N GLU A 148 -7.72 16.25 2.79
CA GLU A 148 -8.47 15.39 3.73
C GLU A 148 -9.47 14.49 2.98
N VAL A 149 -10.25 15.04 2.03
CA VAL A 149 -11.20 14.24 1.24
C VAL A 149 -10.47 13.12 0.48
N LEU A 150 -9.35 13.43 -0.17
CA LEU A 150 -8.56 12.45 -0.92
C LEU A 150 -8.02 11.34 0.00
N LEU A 151 -7.54 11.71 1.20
CA LEU A 151 -7.07 10.75 2.20
C LEU A 151 -8.21 9.81 2.66
N ARG A 152 -9.39 10.36 2.97
CA ARG A 152 -10.55 9.57 3.38
C ARG A 152 -11.06 8.66 2.28
N VAL A 153 -11.12 9.15 1.04
CA VAL A 153 -11.51 8.34 -0.12
C VAL A 153 -10.53 7.18 -0.31
N ALA A 154 -9.21 7.43 -0.22
CA ALA A 154 -8.21 6.37 -0.30
C ALA A 154 -8.37 5.30 0.80
N ASP A 155 -8.69 5.71 2.02
CA ASP A 155 -8.97 4.78 3.12
C ASP A 155 -10.25 3.99 2.90
N LEU A 156 -11.30 4.61 2.36
CA LEU A 156 -12.53 3.94 1.97
C LEU A 156 -12.28 2.92 0.86
N MET A 157 -11.41 3.23 -0.10
CA MET A 157 -10.98 2.27 -1.12
C MET A 157 -10.30 1.06 -0.45
N ARG A 158 -9.31 1.26 0.43
CA ARG A 158 -8.63 0.16 1.12
C ARG A 158 -9.57 -0.76 1.91
N ARG A 159 -10.66 -0.21 2.45
CA ARG A 159 -11.68 -0.98 3.18
C ARG A 159 -12.69 -1.66 2.26
N SER A 160 -12.93 -1.08 1.09
CA SER A 160 -13.95 -1.55 0.15
C SER A 160 -13.43 -2.61 -0.81
N PHE A 161 -12.15 -2.57 -1.18
CA PHE A 161 -11.51 -3.51 -2.10
C PHE A 161 -10.63 -4.52 -1.33
N ARG A 162 -10.26 -5.62 -1.99
CA ARG A 162 -9.41 -6.67 -1.40
C ARG A 162 -7.95 -6.23 -1.39
N ALA A 163 -7.15 -6.81 -0.51
CA ALA A 163 -5.71 -6.58 -0.49
C ALA A 163 -4.98 -7.01 -1.78
N SER A 164 -5.59 -7.92 -2.56
CA SER A 164 -5.08 -8.34 -3.87
C SER A 164 -5.41 -7.37 -5.01
N ASP A 165 -6.41 -6.50 -4.81
CA ASP A 165 -6.81 -5.52 -5.82
C ASP A 165 -5.80 -4.38 -5.82
N ARG A 166 -5.47 -3.86 -7.01
CA ARG A 166 -4.52 -2.76 -7.12
C ARG A 166 -5.27 -1.44 -7.22
N LEU A 167 -4.99 -0.57 -6.26
CA LEU A 167 -5.66 0.72 -6.09
C LEU A 167 -4.65 1.82 -6.37
N PHE A 168 -5.03 2.75 -7.23
CA PHE A 168 -4.15 3.81 -7.71
C PHE A 168 -4.81 5.16 -7.52
N ARG A 169 -3.98 6.18 -7.22
CA ARG A 169 -4.33 7.56 -7.50
C ARG A 169 -3.71 7.93 -8.85
N PHE A 170 -4.57 8.15 -9.84
CA PHE A 170 -4.16 8.37 -11.22
C PHE A 170 -3.95 9.85 -11.54
N GLY A 171 -4.80 10.71 -10.98
CA GLY A 171 -4.78 12.16 -11.18
C GLY A 171 -4.97 12.94 -9.88
N GLY A 172 -5.40 14.19 -10.01
CA GLY A 172 -5.67 15.06 -8.85
C GLY A 172 -6.78 14.49 -7.96
N GLU A 173 -7.95 14.26 -8.56
CA GLU A 173 -9.15 13.69 -7.92
C GLU A 173 -9.57 12.33 -8.51
N GLU A 174 -8.79 11.82 -9.46
CA GLU A 174 -9.05 10.58 -10.19
C GLU A 174 -8.33 9.38 -9.56
N PHE A 175 -9.08 8.31 -9.33
CA PHE A 175 -8.61 7.04 -8.81
C PHE A 175 -8.88 5.90 -9.79
N VAL A 176 -8.07 4.86 -9.71
CA VAL A 176 -8.23 3.66 -10.55
C VAL A 176 -8.17 2.42 -9.67
N ALA A 177 -9.01 1.44 -9.97
CA ALA A 177 -8.98 0.11 -9.36
C ALA A 177 -8.80 -0.96 -10.45
N MET A 178 -7.77 -1.78 -10.32
CA MET A 178 -7.59 -3.00 -11.11
C MET A 178 -7.95 -4.20 -10.23
N ILE A 179 -9.03 -4.88 -10.59
CA ILE A 179 -9.58 -6.01 -9.84
C ILE A 179 -9.28 -7.29 -10.60
N TYR A 180 -8.59 -8.20 -9.95
CA TYR A 180 -8.26 -9.50 -10.52
C TYR A 180 -9.19 -10.56 -9.96
N HIS A 181 -9.53 -11.55 -10.78
CA HIS A 181 -10.25 -12.76 -10.33
C HIS A 181 -11.66 -12.44 -9.78
N ALA A 182 -12.35 -11.51 -10.45
CA ALA A 182 -13.74 -11.20 -10.19
C ALA A 182 -14.59 -11.59 -11.40
N GLU A 183 -15.66 -12.34 -11.13
CA GLU A 183 -16.68 -12.66 -12.12
C GLU A 183 -17.55 -11.42 -12.42
N GLU A 184 -18.22 -11.44 -13.57
CA GLU A 184 -19.04 -10.33 -14.05
C GLU A 184 -20.25 -10.03 -13.15
N ASP A 185 -20.79 -11.04 -12.49
CA ASP A 185 -21.95 -10.90 -11.60
C ASP A 185 -21.63 -10.17 -10.29
N VAL A 186 -20.37 -10.19 -9.83
CA VAL A 186 -19.96 -9.56 -8.57
C VAL A 186 -19.37 -8.16 -8.75
N ILE A 187 -18.92 -7.79 -9.95
CA ILE A 187 -18.15 -6.55 -10.16
C ILE A 187 -18.95 -5.29 -9.84
N THR A 188 -20.20 -5.24 -10.28
CA THR A 188 -21.12 -4.12 -10.01
C THR A 188 -21.30 -3.94 -8.51
N GLY A 189 -21.50 -5.03 -7.77
CA GLY A 189 -21.65 -4.98 -6.31
C GLY A 189 -20.40 -4.51 -5.57
N ILE A 190 -19.20 -4.76 -6.11
CA ILE A 190 -17.95 -4.24 -5.55
C ILE A 190 -17.88 -2.71 -5.70
N PHE A 191 -18.10 -2.20 -6.90
CA PHE A 191 -18.06 -0.75 -7.16
C PHE A 191 -19.21 -0.01 -6.48
N ASP A 192 -20.42 -0.57 -6.47
CA ASP A 192 -21.56 0.02 -5.75
C ASP A 192 -21.30 0.09 -4.25
N ARG A 193 -20.72 -0.95 -3.65
CA ARG A 193 -20.36 -0.91 -2.23
C ARG A 193 -19.41 0.25 -1.94
N PHE A 194 -18.38 0.44 -2.78
CA PHE A 194 -17.45 1.55 -2.62
C PHE A 194 -18.14 2.91 -2.84
N ARG A 195 -18.97 3.05 -3.88
CA ARG A 195 -19.73 4.28 -4.15
C ARG A 195 -20.61 4.68 -2.97
N HIS A 196 -21.36 3.74 -2.40
CA HIS A 196 -22.17 3.98 -1.20
C HIS A 196 -21.32 4.27 0.03
N ALA A 197 -20.14 3.68 0.16
CA ALA A 197 -19.23 3.96 1.27
C ALA A 197 -18.69 5.39 1.22
N VAL A 198 -18.43 5.94 0.03
CA VAL A 198 -18.07 7.36 -0.16
C VAL A 198 -19.26 8.26 0.17
N GLU A 199 -20.42 7.99 -0.43
CA GLU A 199 -21.65 8.77 -0.24
C GLU A 199 -22.11 8.81 1.22
N GLY A 200 -21.95 7.70 1.96
CA GLY A 200 -22.33 7.59 3.37
C GLY A 200 -21.26 8.04 4.36
N HIS A 201 -20.06 8.41 3.90
CA HIS A 201 -19.00 8.89 4.79
C HIS A 201 -19.24 10.34 5.17
N GLN A 202 -19.15 10.64 6.47
CA GLN A 202 -19.23 12.02 6.96
C GLN A 202 -17.86 12.69 6.84
N PHE A 203 -17.74 13.62 5.90
CA PHE A 203 -16.57 14.46 5.76
C PHE A 203 -16.73 15.69 6.67
N PRO A 204 -15.86 15.93 7.66
CA PRO A 204 -15.99 17.09 8.52
C PRO A 204 -16.02 18.38 7.70
N GLN A 205 -17.01 19.24 7.97
CA GLN A 205 -17.23 20.53 7.29
C GLN A 205 -17.66 20.46 5.81
N ILE A 206 -17.71 19.27 5.21
CA ILE A 206 -18.17 19.06 3.84
C ILE A 206 -19.39 18.13 3.91
N ASP A 207 -20.58 18.66 3.66
CA ASP A 207 -21.85 17.94 3.88
C ASP A 207 -21.86 16.54 3.24
N GLN A 208 -21.68 16.48 1.92
CA GLN A 208 -21.75 15.23 1.16
C GLN A 208 -20.70 15.24 0.04
N VAL A 209 -19.96 14.13 -0.05
CA VAL A 209 -19.05 13.85 -1.16
C VAL A 209 -19.58 12.60 -1.86
N THR A 210 -19.64 12.65 -3.19
CA THR A 210 -20.02 11.51 -4.03
C THR A 210 -18.92 11.24 -5.04
N CYS A 211 -19.00 10.09 -5.70
CA CYS A 211 -18.11 9.76 -6.80
C CYS A 211 -18.86 9.08 -7.94
N SER A 212 -18.35 9.34 -9.14
CA SER A 212 -18.76 8.67 -10.36
C SER A 212 -17.78 7.55 -10.70
N ILE A 213 -18.29 6.39 -11.12
CA ILE A 213 -17.48 5.21 -11.42
C ILE A 213 -17.86 4.64 -12.78
N GLY A 214 -16.88 4.56 -13.68
CA GLY A 214 -16.97 3.78 -14.91
C GLY A 214 -16.07 2.56 -14.82
N PHE A 215 -16.56 1.37 -15.18
CA PHE A 215 -15.74 0.17 -15.17
C PHE A 215 -15.95 -0.68 -16.42
N THR A 216 -14.90 -1.42 -16.80
CA THR A 216 -14.91 -2.30 -17.96
C THR A 216 -14.09 -3.55 -17.71
N ARG A 217 -14.45 -4.65 -18.39
CA ARG A 217 -13.64 -5.86 -18.42
C ARG A 217 -12.47 -5.63 -19.36
N ILE A 218 -11.25 -5.92 -18.91
CA ILE A 218 -10.09 -6.01 -19.78
C ILE A 218 -10.14 -7.39 -20.41
N ASP A 219 -10.46 -7.43 -21.70
CA ASP A 219 -10.39 -8.64 -22.51
C ASP A 219 -9.11 -8.59 -23.38
N PRO A 220 -8.09 -9.40 -23.07
CA PRO A 220 -6.89 -9.58 -23.90
C PRO A 220 -7.14 -9.77 -25.39
N SER A 221 -8.31 -10.30 -25.74
CA SER A 221 -8.63 -10.81 -27.06
C SER A 221 -9.55 -9.90 -27.88
N ARG A 222 -9.93 -8.72 -27.35
CA ARG A 222 -10.79 -7.74 -28.03
C ARG A 222 -10.26 -6.32 -27.91
#